data_AF-A0AAD7QLH0-F1
#
_entry.id   AF-A0AAD7QLH0-F1
#
_cell.length_a   1.000
_cell.length_b   1.000
_cell.length_c   1.000
_cell.angle_alpha   90.00
_cell.angle_beta   90.00
_cell.angle_gamma   90.00
#
_symmetry.space_group_name_H-M   'P 1'
#
loop_
_entity.id
_entity.type
_entity.pdbx_description
1 polymer ?
#
loop_
_entity_poly.entity_id
_entity_poly.type
_entity_poly.pdbx_seq_one_letter_code
_entity_poly.pdbx_strand_id
1 'polypeptide(L)'
;MAYYYKPITLVAAWFLLSNLVVTWDASYVLSRPHSFPGGTWHFLWKPYALYGQIDYVYGLPAFEASDGFPSAQAFMTLVEAVFNYFYLYTSYFCTSPCWRLAGAIIGMMSATSCFSKTVLYMLCEIFSGFKYVGHNTWFNFLFLYVVPSSPWILVSLYAMIAIAGQLHGALMSVPNAAAEKKTK
;
A
#
# COMPACT_ATOMS: atom_id res chain seq x y z
N MET A 1 -23.51 -24.87 -3.99
CA MET A 1 -22.05 -24.97 -3.76
C MET A 1 -21.67 -23.83 -2.82
N ALA A 2 -20.96 -24.08 -1.73
CA ALA A 2 -20.46 -23.00 -0.88
C ALA A 2 -19.48 -22.13 -1.68
N TYR A 3 -19.62 -20.81 -1.64
CA TYR A 3 -18.74 -19.91 -2.37
C TYR A 3 -17.29 -20.03 -1.88
N TYR A 4 -16.35 -19.95 -2.81
CA TYR A 4 -14.93 -20.08 -2.56
C TYR A 4 -14.18 -18.91 -3.17
N TYR A 5 -13.53 -18.10 -2.32
CA TYR A 5 -12.70 -16.98 -2.78
C TYR A 5 -11.49 -17.50 -3.55
N LYS A 6 -11.32 -17.03 -4.79
CA LYS A 6 -10.18 -17.39 -5.64
C LYS A 6 -9.16 -16.26 -5.61
N PRO A 7 -7.89 -16.52 -5.27
CA PRO A 7 -6.85 -15.50 -5.29
C PRO A 7 -6.73 -14.86 -6.67
N ILE A 8 -6.74 -13.53 -6.71
CA ILE A 8 -6.54 -12.77 -7.95
C ILE A 8 -5.03 -12.65 -8.15
N THR A 9 -4.49 -13.35 -9.15
CA THR A 9 -3.03 -13.45 -9.35
C THR A 9 -2.35 -12.09 -9.44
N LEU A 10 -2.94 -11.12 -10.14
CA LEU A 10 -2.38 -9.78 -10.26
C LEU A 10 -2.34 -9.05 -8.91
N VAL A 11 -3.40 -9.17 -8.09
CA VAL A 11 -3.45 -8.56 -6.76
C VAL A 11 -2.45 -9.22 -5.82
N ALA A 12 -2.34 -10.55 -5.87
CA ALA A 12 -1.35 -11.27 -5.08
C ALA A 12 0.09 -10.90 -5.47
N ALA A 13 0.39 -10.84 -6.76
CA ALA A 13 1.69 -10.40 -7.26
C ALA A 13 2.00 -8.97 -6.83
N TRP A 14 1.01 -8.07 -6.94
CA TRP A 14 1.14 -6.70 -6.47
C TRP A 14 1.42 -6.64 -4.96
N PHE A 15 0.64 -7.30 -4.12
CA PHE A 15 0.83 -7.30 -2.66
C PHE A 15 2.18 -7.87 -2.26
N LEU A 16 2.68 -8.90 -2.96
CA LEU A 16 4.00 -9.45 -2.70
C LEU A 16 5.12 -8.47 -3.06
N LEU A 17 5.11 -7.96 -4.29
CA LEU A 17 6.16 -7.07 -4.80
C LEU A 17 6.15 -5.73 -4.08
N SER A 18 4.98 -5.15 -3.88
CA SER A 18 4.82 -3.91 -3.12
C SER A 18 5.30 -4.05 -1.69
N ASN A 19 5.04 -5.18 -1.01
CA ASN A 19 5.53 -5.40 0.35
C ASN A 19 7.05 -5.34 0.46
N LEU A 20 7.76 -5.90 -0.52
CA LEU A 20 9.22 -5.86 -0.53
C LEU A 20 9.70 -4.40 -0.67
N VAL A 21 9.10 -3.65 -1.59
CA VAL A 21 9.44 -2.24 -1.83
C VAL A 21 9.14 -1.39 -0.61
N VAL A 22 7.94 -1.50 -0.04
CA VAL A 22 7.56 -0.63 1.08
C VAL A 22 8.27 -0.97 2.39
N THR A 23 8.62 -2.24 2.60
CA THR A 23 9.39 -2.61 3.80
C THR A 23 10.80 -2.01 3.70
N TRP A 24 11.39 -2.06 2.49
CA TRP A 24 12.67 -1.41 2.22
C TRP A 24 12.57 0.13 2.37
N ASP A 25 11.52 0.75 1.85
CA ASP A 25 11.25 2.18 1.98
C ASP A 25 11.02 2.62 3.44
N ALA A 26 10.15 1.94 4.17
CA ALA A 26 9.88 2.24 5.57
C ALA A 26 11.16 2.08 6.42
N SER A 27 11.97 1.06 6.15
CA SER A 27 13.25 0.87 6.85
C SER A 27 14.23 2.01 6.57
N TYR A 28 14.22 2.60 5.36
CA TYR A 28 14.99 3.82 5.07
C TYR A 28 14.52 4.98 5.93
N VAL A 29 13.21 5.26 5.96
CA VAL A 29 12.62 6.39 6.68
C VAL A 29 12.88 6.29 8.19
N LEU A 30 12.59 5.12 8.77
CA LEU A 30 12.66 4.90 10.21
C LEU A 30 14.10 4.77 10.75
N SER A 31 15.07 4.50 9.88
CA SER A 31 16.49 4.40 10.26
C SER A 31 17.27 5.70 10.07
N ARG A 32 16.60 6.82 9.77
CA ARG A 32 17.26 8.14 9.68
C ARG A 32 17.82 8.53 11.06
N PRO A 33 19.05 9.08 11.15
CA PRO A 33 19.89 9.53 10.05
C PRO A 33 20.86 8.47 9.49
N HIS A 34 20.94 7.26 10.06
CA HIS A 34 21.91 6.23 9.62
C HIS A 34 21.70 5.75 8.19
N SER A 35 20.49 5.89 7.67
CA SER A 35 20.12 5.58 6.30
C SER A 35 20.42 6.68 5.29
N PHE A 36 20.72 7.92 5.71
CA PHE A 36 21.03 9.04 4.81
C PHE A 36 22.42 8.93 4.18
N PRO A 37 22.69 9.62 3.05
CA PRO A 37 24.04 9.72 2.48
C PRO A 37 25.08 10.11 3.53
N GLY A 38 26.13 9.29 3.67
CA GLY A 38 27.16 9.45 4.71
C GLY A 38 26.87 8.71 6.02
N GLY A 39 25.66 8.17 6.20
CA GLY A 39 25.27 7.34 7.34
C GLY A 39 25.81 5.91 7.26
N THR A 40 25.91 5.25 8.41
CA THR A 40 26.53 3.92 8.59
C THR A 40 25.94 2.85 7.69
N TRP A 41 24.64 2.91 7.39
CA TRP A 41 23.92 1.86 6.67
C TRP A 41 23.40 2.31 5.30
N HIS A 42 23.77 3.50 4.83
CA HIS A 42 23.28 4.07 3.57
C HIS A 42 23.52 3.18 2.35
N PHE A 43 24.51 2.29 2.40
CA PHE A 43 24.80 1.37 1.30
C PHE A 43 23.60 0.48 0.91
N LEU A 44 22.64 0.25 1.82
CA LEU A 44 21.40 -0.49 1.56
C LEU A 44 20.34 0.35 0.80
N TRP A 45 20.46 1.68 0.83
CA TRP A 45 19.48 2.64 0.30
C TRP A 45 20.11 3.67 -0.64
N LYS A 46 21.16 3.28 -1.37
CA LYS A 46 21.87 4.18 -2.32
C LYS A 46 20.93 4.97 -3.25
N PRO A 47 19.85 4.40 -3.81
CA PRO A 47 18.93 5.17 -4.67
C PRO A 47 18.28 6.36 -3.96
N TYR A 48 18.13 6.31 -2.64
CA TYR A 48 17.56 7.40 -1.85
C TYR A 48 18.46 8.63 -1.75
N ALA A 49 19.75 8.53 -2.09
CA ALA A 49 20.60 9.71 -2.22
C ALA A 49 20.07 10.67 -3.31
N LEU A 50 19.59 10.11 -4.42
CA LEU A 50 18.93 10.88 -5.47
C LEU A 50 17.47 11.15 -5.09
N TYR A 51 16.74 10.14 -4.64
CA TYR A 51 15.30 10.28 -4.40
C TYR A 51 14.98 11.33 -3.33
N GLY A 52 15.77 11.40 -2.24
CA GLY A 52 15.61 12.43 -1.22
C GLY A 52 15.95 13.86 -1.69
N GLN A 53 16.57 14.03 -2.86
CA GLN A 53 16.74 15.33 -3.51
C GLN A 53 15.56 15.68 -4.42
N ILE A 54 14.81 14.68 -4.88
CA ILE A 54 13.60 14.87 -5.69
C ILE A 54 12.42 15.14 -4.77
N ASP A 55 12.17 14.23 -3.84
CA ASP A 55 11.10 14.39 -2.86
C ASP A 55 11.70 14.60 -1.47
N TYR A 56 11.58 15.83 -0.99
CA TYR A 56 12.11 16.22 0.31
C TYR A 56 11.41 15.55 1.49
N VAL A 57 10.25 14.91 1.33
CA VAL A 57 9.68 13.97 2.33
C VAL A 57 10.70 12.85 2.65
N TYR A 58 11.49 12.45 1.66
CA TYR A 58 12.55 11.45 1.82
C TYR A 58 13.94 12.03 2.13
N GLY A 59 14.07 13.35 2.11
CA GLY A 59 15.34 14.07 2.21
C GLY A 59 15.64 14.63 3.59
N LEU A 60 16.79 15.30 3.66
CA LEU A 60 17.21 16.09 4.82
C LEU A 60 16.20 17.18 5.21
N PRO A 61 15.55 17.92 4.28
CA PRO A 61 14.68 19.03 4.67
C PRO A 61 13.50 18.61 5.57
N ALA A 62 12.83 17.49 5.29
CA ALA A 62 11.77 17.00 6.16
C ALA A 62 12.30 16.51 7.52
N PHE A 63 13.48 15.88 7.54
CA PHE A 63 14.10 15.39 8.77
C PHE A 63 14.56 16.52 9.69
N GLU A 64 15.25 17.53 9.15
CA GLU A 64 15.72 18.71 9.90
C GLU A 64 14.55 19.56 10.41
N ALA A 65 13.47 19.64 9.63
CA ALA A 65 12.22 20.29 10.05
C ALA A 65 11.44 19.49 11.11
N SER A 66 11.91 18.30 11.51
CA SER A 66 11.19 17.38 12.40
C SER A 66 9.76 17.10 11.91
N ASP A 67 9.58 16.95 10.59
CA ASP A 67 8.29 16.62 10.02
C ASP A 67 7.89 15.19 10.40
N GLY A 68 6.76 15.04 11.07
CA GLY A 68 6.23 13.74 11.49
C GLY A 68 5.59 12.95 10.35
N PHE A 69 5.24 13.60 9.23
CA PHE A 69 4.51 12.97 8.13
C PHE A 69 5.24 11.77 7.49
N PRO A 70 6.54 11.86 7.09
CA PRO A 70 7.26 10.71 6.52
C PRO A 70 7.26 9.49 7.43
N SER A 71 7.57 9.66 8.72
CA SER A 71 7.64 8.55 9.69
C SER A 71 6.27 7.95 9.99
N ALA A 72 5.23 8.78 10.07
CA ALA A 72 3.86 8.30 10.22
C ALA A 72 3.42 7.48 9.00
N GLN A 73 3.74 7.94 7.79
CA GLN A 73 3.46 7.21 6.56
C GLN A 73 4.20 5.88 6.50
N ALA A 74 5.49 5.86 6.87
CA ALA A 74 6.30 4.64 6.94
C ALA A 74 5.69 3.61 7.90
N PHE A 75 5.27 4.04 9.10
CA PHE A 75 4.66 3.15 10.08
C PHE A 75 3.33 2.56 9.59
N MET A 76 2.44 3.40 9.04
CA MET A 76 1.18 2.93 8.44
C MET A 76 1.42 1.90 7.33
N THR A 77 2.47 2.10 6.54
CA THR A 77 2.82 1.19 5.47
C THR A 77 3.29 -0.18 5.98
N LEU A 78 3.96 -0.25 7.14
CA LEU A 78 4.27 -1.53 7.78
C LEU A 78 3.02 -2.26 8.28
N VAL A 79 2.01 -1.54 8.78
CA VAL A 79 0.72 -2.13 9.15
C VAL A 79 0.01 -2.69 7.91
N GLU A 80 -0.03 -1.94 6.82
CA GLU A 80 -0.53 -2.43 5.52
C GLU A 80 0.24 -3.66 5.05
N ALA A 81 1.56 -3.70 5.27
CA ALA A 81 2.38 -4.83 4.88
C ALA A 81 1.99 -6.12 5.62
N VAL A 82 1.65 -6.03 6.90
CA VAL A 82 1.11 -7.16 7.66
C VAL A 82 -0.22 -7.65 7.06
N PHE A 83 -1.12 -6.73 6.69
CA PHE A 83 -2.39 -7.10 6.04
C PHE A 83 -2.19 -7.76 4.67
N ASN A 84 -1.24 -7.27 3.87
CA ASN A 84 -0.86 -7.87 2.59
C ASN A 84 -0.33 -9.30 2.79
N TYR A 85 0.58 -9.52 3.75
CA TYR A 85 1.07 -10.86 4.05
C TYR A 85 -0.03 -11.79 4.58
N PHE A 86 -0.96 -11.28 5.38
CA PHE A 86 -2.13 -12.06 5.83
C PHE A 86 -3.02 -12.48 4.65
N TYR A 87 -3.30 -11.56 3.72
CA TYR A 87 -4.03 -11.88 2.49
C TYR A 87 -3.30 -12.95 1.66
N LEU A 88 -1.99 -12.82 1.47
CA LEU A 88 -1.19 -13.79 0.72
C LEU A 88 -1.18 -15.16 1.40
N TYR A 89 -0.95 -15.18 2.71
CA TYR A 89 -0.93 -16.42 3.48
C TYR A 89 -2.25 -17.18 3.36
N THR A 90 -3.37 -16.51 3.64
CA THR A 90 -4.70 -17.12 3.56
C THR A 90 -5.07 -17.52 2.13
N SER A 91 -4.66 -16.75 1.12
CA SER A 91 -4.92 -17.03 -0.29
C SER A 91 -4.19 -18.26 -0.82
N TYR A 92 -2.99 -18.56 -0.35
CA TYR A 92 -2.16 -19.62 -0.92
C TYR A 92 -1.95 -20.82 0.00
N PHE A 93 -2.04 -20.64 1.32
CA PHE A 93 -1.72 -21.69 2.30
C PHE A 93 -2.93 -22.21 3.07
N CYS A 94 -4.04 -21.47 3.13
CA CYS A 94 -5.26 -21.96 3.77
C CYS A 94 -6.17 -22.68 2.78
N THR A 95 -6.75 -23.82 3.16
CA THR A 95 -7.78 -24.53 2.37
C THR A 95 -9.21 -24.18 2.81
N SER A 96 -9.38 -23.74 4.07
CA SER A 96 -10.69 -23.39 4.62
C SER A 96 -11.30 -22.15 3.92
N PRO A 97 -12.56 -22.22 3.45
CA PRO A 97 -13.24 -21.07 2.85
C PRO A 97 -13.34 -19.85 3.77
N CYS A 98 -13.56 -20.05 5.08
CA CYS A 98 -13.71 -18.94 6.01
C CYS A 98 -12.43 -18.08 6.12
N TRP A 99 -11.26 -18.73 6.17
CA TRP A 99 -9.97 -18.06 6.25
C TRP A 99 -9.62 -17.32 4.96
N ARG A 100 -10.00 -17.88 3.79
CA ARG A 100 -9.83 -17.19 2.50
C ARG A 100 -10.71 -15.95 2.38
N LEU A 101 -11.95 -16.01 2.88
CA LEU A 101 -12.85 -14.85 2.96
C LEU A 101 -12.34 -13.79 3.93
N ALA A 102 -11.88 -14.17 5.12
CA ALA A 102 -11.25 -13.25 6.07
C ALA A 102 -10.02 -12.56 5.46
N GLY A 103 -9.17 -13.36 4.79
CA GLY A 103 -8.04 -12.87 4.00
C GLY A 103 -8.43 -11.82 2.97
N ALA A 104 -9.45 -12.10 2.15
CA ALA A 104 -9.97 -11.19 1.14
C ALA A 104 -10.46 -9.87 1.75
N ILE A 105 -11.20 -9.91 2.86
CA ILE A 105 -11.66 -8.68 3.55
C ILE A 105 -10.47 -7.83 4.00
N ILE A 106 -9.47 -8.44 4.66
CA ILE A 106 -8.26 -7.74 5.11
C ILE A 106 -7.45 -7.21 3.92
N GLY A 107 -7.37 -7.96 2.81
CA GLY A 107 -6.73 -7.50 1.58
C GLY A 107 -7.42 -6.28 0.98
N MET A 108 -8.76 -6.24 0.99
CA MET A 108 -9.52 -5.06 0.55
C MET A 108 -9.29 -3.85 1.45
N MET A 109 -9.21 -4.06 2.78
CA MET A 109 -8.87 -3.00 3.74
C MET A 109 -7.46 -2.45 3.50
N SER A 110 -6.48 -3.32 3.24
CA SER A 110 -5.11 -2.94 2.90
C SER A 110 -5.07 -2.10 1.61
N ALA A 111 -5.70 -2.57 0.54
CA ALA A 111 -5.77 -1.84 -0.73
C ALA A 111 -6.44 -0.46 -0.58
N THR A 112 -7.52 -0.38 0.20
CA THR A 112 -8.20 0.88 0.51
C THR A 112 -7.28 1.83 1.27
N SER A 113 -6.58 1.33 2.29
CA SER A 113 -5.65 2.11 3.10
C SER A 113 -4.50 2.65 2.24
N CYS A 114 -3.91 1.82 1.38
CA CYS A 114 -2.85 2.20 0.46
C CYS A 114 -3.32 3.29 -0.52
N PHE A 115 -4.50 3.12 -1.12
CA PHE A 115 -5.10 4.11 -2.01
C PHE A 115 -5.29 5.44 -1.28
N SER A 116 -5.99 5.44 -0.15
CA SER A 116 -6.30 6.65 0.62
C SER A 116 -5.05 7.36 1.12
N LYS A 117 -4.05 6.63 1.61
CA LYS A 117 -2.77 7.19 2.07
C LYS A 117 -2.00 7.84 0.92
N THR A 118 -1.95 7.20 -0.25
CA THR A 118 -1.25 7.77 -1.41
C THR A 118 -1.95 9.01 -1.95
N VAL A 119 -3.29 9.00 -1.96
CA VAL A 119 -4.07 10.20 -2.29
C VAL A 119 -3.81 11.31 -1.26
N LEU A 120 -3.78 10.99 0.04
CA LEU A 120 -3.46 11.95 1.09
C LEU A 120 -2.05 12.54 0.90
N TYR A 121 -1.05 11.72 0.60
CA TYR A 121 0.31 12.18 0.29
C TYR A 121 0.33 13.20 -0.84
N MET A 122 -0.36 12.92 -1.96
CA MET A 122 -0.45 13.88 -3.08
C MET A 122 -1.21 15.16 -2.68
N LEU A 123 -2.29 15.04 -1.91
CA LEU A 123 -3.06 16.20 -1.44
C LEU A 123 -2.26 17.06 -0.47
N CYS A 124 -1.46 16.46 0.42
CA CYS A 124 -0.54 17.17 1.31
C CYS A 124 0.45 18.02 0.50
N GLU A 125 0.93 17.50 -0.63
CA GLU A 125 1.81 18.26 -1.52
C GLU A 125 1.09 19.44 -2.18
N ILE A 126 -0.12 19.23 -2.69
CA ILE A 126 -0.94 20.28 -3.31
C ILE A 126 -1.28 21.39 -2.29
N PHE A 127 -1.77 21.01 -1.10
CA PHE A 127 -2.22 21.95 -0.08
C PHE A 127 -1.07 22.62 0.68
N SER A 128 0.15 22.09 0.61
CA SER A 128 1.35 22.75 1.14
C SER A 128 2.03 23.68 0.12
N GLY A 129 1.45 23.86 -1.07
CA GLY A 129 2.02 24.70 -2.13
C GLY A 129 3.25 24.06 -2.78
N PHE A 130 3.24 22.74 -2.94
CA PHE A 130 4.37 21.95 -3.46
C PHE A 130 5.65 22.12 -2.63
N LYS A 131 5.51 22.07 -1.30
CA LYS A 131 6.60 22.29 -0.35
C LYS A 131 7.79 21.34 -0.57
N TYR A 132 7.55 20.07 -0.90
CA TYR A 132 8.58 19.05 -0.95
C TYR A 132 9.07 18.71 -2.36
N VAL A 133 8.30 19.04 -3.39
CA VAL A 133 8.63 18.71 -4.78
C VAL A 133 8.62 19.89 -5.74
N GLY A 134 8.20 21.08 -5.30
CA GLY A 134 8.05 22.27 -6.13
C GLY A 134 9.37 22.84 -6.67
N HIS A 135 10.51 22.43 -6.10
CA HIS A 135 11.84 22.82 -6.59
C HIS A 135 12.30 22.02 -7.81
N ASN A 136 11.60 20.94 -8.16
CA ASN A 136 12.01 20.08 -9.27
C ASN A 136 11.72 20.72 -10.63
N THR A 137 12.53 20.33 -11.62
CA THR A 137 12.13 20.51 -13.02
C THR A 137 10.86 19.72 -13.30
N TRP A 138 10.06 20.16 -14.28
CA TRP A 138 8.89 19.41 -14.72
C TRP A 138 9.27 17.96 -15.08
N PHE A 139 10.36 17.73 -15.80
CA PHE A 139 10.79 16.36 -16.11
C PHE A 139 10.98 15.47 -14.87
N ASN A 140 11.68 15.97 -13.84
CA ASN A 140 11.89 15.22 -12.60
C ASN A 140 10.58 15.02 -11.82
N PHE A 141 9.74 16.04 -11.74
CA PHE A 141 8.42 15.93 -11.11
C PHE A 141 7.56 14.85 -11.79
N LEU A 142 7.54 14.77 -13.12
CA LEU A 142 6.79 13.72 -13.82
C LEU A 142 7.32 12.33 -13.50
N PHE A 143 8.59 12.11 -13.83
CA PHE A 143 9.13 10.76 -13.95
C PHE A 143 9.64 10.20 -12.63
N LEU A 144 9.97 11.05 -11.67
CA LEU A 144 10.53 10.65 -10.38
C LEU A 144 9.54 10.85 -9.23
N TYR A 145 8.46 11.61 -9.39
CA TYR A 145 7.40 11.73 -8.37
C TYR A 145 6.06 11.15 -8.84
N VAL A 146 5.50 11.64 -9.95
CA VAL A 146 4.15 11.22 -10.41
C VAL A 146 4.12 9.77 -10.89
N VAL A 147 5.03 9.39 -11.79
CA VAL A 147 5.06 8.04 -12.38
C VAL A 147 5.29 6.96 -11.31
N PRO A 148 6.26 7.08 -10.39
CA PRO A 148 6.45 6.08 -9.33
C PRO A 148 5.29 6.00 -8.34
N SER A 149 4.57 7.10 -8.13
CA SER A 149 3.40 7.15 -7.24
C SER A 149 2.14 6.54 -7.87
N SER A 150 2.03 6.55 -9.20
CA SER A 150 0.83 6.14 -9.93
C SER A 150 0.40 4.68 -9.70
N PRO A 151 1.30 3.67 -9.66
CA PRO A 151 0.93 2.29 -9.36
C PRO A 151 0.22 2.12 -8.01
N TRP A 152 0.64 2.87 -6.98
CA TRP A 152 0.05 2.81 -5.64
C TRP A 152 -1.41 3.28 -5.59
N ILE A 153 -1.82 4.09 -6.56
CA ILE A 153 -3.21 4.51 -6.74
C ILE A 153 -3.95 3.51 -7.64
N LEU A 154 -3.45 3.31 -8.86
CA LEU A 154 -4.17 2.58 -9.90
C LEU A 154 -4.31 1.08 -9.58
N VAL A 155 -3.23 0.44 -9.13
CA VAL A 155 -3.24 -1.00 -8.83
C VAL A 155 -4.00 -1.27 -7.52
N SER A 156 -3.90 -0.36 -6.54
CA SER A 156 -4.67 -0.47 -5.30
C SER A 156 -6.17 -0.28 -5.55
N LEU A 157 -6.57 0.69 -6.38
CA LEU A 157 -7.97 0.84 -6.79
C LEU A 157 -8.48 -0.39 -7.53
N TYR A 158 -7.68 -0.95 -8.44
CA TYR A 158 -8.01 -2.22 -9.09
C TYR A 158 -8.18 -3.34 -8.07
N ALA A 159 -7.25 -3.50 -7.12
CA ALA A 159 -7.34 -4.52 -6.08
C ALA A 159 -8.60 -4.37 -5.23
N MET A 160 -8.97 -3.14 -4.85
CA MET A 160 -10.22 -2.85 -4.14
C MET A 160 -11.42 -3.36 -4.92
N ILE A 161 -11.57 -2.95 -6.18
CA ILE A 161 -12.73 -3.30 -7.02
C ILE A 161 -12.77 -4.80 -7.28
N ALA A 162 -11.63 -5.42 -7.58
CA ALA A 162 -11.55 -6.82 -7.96
C ALA A 162 -11.83 -7.75 -6.76
N ILE A 163 -11.31 -7.43 -5.57
CA ILE A 163 -11.64 -8.17 -4.33
C ILE A 163 -13.11 -7.95 -3.97
N ALA A 164 -13.60 -6.69 -4.01
CA ALA A 164 -15.00 -6.37 -3.71
C ALA A 164 -15.98 -7.13 -4.62
N GLY A 165 -15.67 -7.28 -5.91
CA GLY A 165 -16.48 -8.06 -6.84
C GLY A 165 -16.62 -9.54 -6.43
N GLN A 166 -15.53 -10.15 -5.95
CA GLN A 166 -15.59 -11.51 -5.43
C GLN A 166 -16.35 -11.59 -4.09
N LEU A 167 -16.10 -10.67 -3.16
CA LEU A 167 -16.83 -10.61 -1.90
C LEU A 167 -18.33 -10.43 -2.11
N HIS A 168 -18.73 -9.57 -3.04
CA HIS A 168 -20.12 -9.39 -3.44
C HIS A 168 -20.72 -10.69 -4.00
N GLY A 169 -20.00 -11.39 -4.89
CA GLY A 169 -20.41 -12.71 -5.38
C GLY A 169 -20.59 -13.74 -4.26
N ALA A 170 -19.76 -13.68 -3.21
CA ALA A 170 -19.91 -14.51 -2.02
C ALA A 170 -21.20 -14.21 -1.26
N LEU A 171 -21.48 -12.93 -1.02
CA LEU A 171 -22.68 -12.49 -0.32
C LEU A 171 -23.97 -12.89 -1.07
N MET A 172 -23.98 -12.73 -2.39
CA MET A 172 -25.14 -13.08 -3.22
C MET A 172 -25.36 -14.59 -3.35
N SER A 173 -24.38 -15.41 -2.99
CA SER A 173 -24.49 -16.87 -2.99
C SER A 173 -25.11 -17.45 -1.71
N VAL A 174 -25.27 -16.63 -0.66
CA VAL A 174 -25.86 -17.07 0.61
C VAL A 174 -27.37 -17.26 0.39
N PRO A 175 -27.92 -18.47 0.66
CA PRO A 175 -29.34 -18.70 0.56
C PRO A 175 -30.11 -17.74 1.48
N ASN A 176 -31.21 -17.17 0.99
CA ASN A 176 -32.09 -16.35 1.83
C ASN A 176 -32.61 -17.16 3.01
N ALA A 177 -32.17 -16.84 4.23
CA ALA A 177 -32.63 -17.49 5.46
C ALA A 177 -34.17 -17.41 5.66
N ALA A 178 -34.84 -16.47 4.99
CA ALA A 178 -36.30 -16.36 4.96
C ALA A 178 -37.00 -17.42 4.08
N ALA A 179 -36.31 -17.98 3.08
CA ALA A 179 -36.85 -19.01 2.19
C ALA A 179 -36.85 -20.40 2.85
N GLU A 180 -35.86 -20.71 3.69
CA GLU A 180 -35.78 -21.99 4.42
C GLU A 180 -36.89 -22.17 5.48
N LYS A 181 -37.42 -21.08 6.04
CA LYS A 181 -38.53 -21.14 7.02
C LYS A 181 -39.90 -21.43 6.38
N LYS A 182 -40.06 -21.35 5.06
CA LYS A 182 -41.34 -21.66 4.38
C LYS A 182 -41.47 -23.11 3.93
N THR A 183 -40.42 -23.92 4.09
CA THR A 183 -40.36 -25.30 3.59
C THR A 183 -40.27 -26.35 4.72
N LYS A 184 -40.40 -25.92 5.98
CA LYS A 184 -40.58 -26.79 7.15
C LYS A 184 -41.93 -26.51 7.78
#